data_AF-A0A9D8VK69-F1
#
_entry.id   AF-A0A9D8VK69-F1
#
_cell.length_a   1.000
_cell.length_b   1.000
_cell.length_c   1.000
_cell.angle_alpha   90.00
_cell.angle_beta   90.00
_cell.angle_gamma   90.00
#
_symmetry.space_group_name_H-M   'P 1'
#
loop_
_entity.id
_entity.type
_entity.pdbx_description
1 polymer ?
#
loop_
_entity_poly.entity_id
_entity_poly.type
_entity_poly.pdbx_seq_one_letter_code
_entity_poly.pdbx_strand_id
1 'polypeptide(L)'
;MNIKKLLSILTIIFGVAITLPNTAQAQANGEGGNLGLGVMLGEPTGISIKAWNNSKSAFGFGAAWSFGRYDAIHLHSDYLQHSWLSGVDQGRLAFYYGVGARLVLADEAAIGIRVPLGLNYLVEDAPIDLFVEAVPILDLAPSTDFDANGAIGIRYYF
;
A
#
# COMPACT_ATOMS: atom_id res chain seq x y z
N MET A 1 3.26 -25.30 -1.93
CA MET A 1 2.36 -24.94 -3.05
C MET A 1 3.07 -25.21 -4.39
N ASN A 2 2.37 -25.75 -5.41
CA ASN A 2 3.02 -26.11 -6.68
C ASN A 2 3.32 -24.84 -7.52
N ILE A 3 4.48 -24.76 -8.19
CA ILE A 3 4.99 -23.52 -8.81
C ILE A 3 4.02 -22.88 -9.81
N LYS A 4 3.22 -23.69 -10.50
CA LYS A 4 2.18 -23.24 -11.42
C LYS A 4 1.04 -22.48 -10.71
N LYS A 5 0.64 -22.91 -9.51
CA LYS A 5 -0.37 -22.23 -8.69
C LYS A 5 0.15 -20.90 -8.14
N LEU A 6 1.42 -20.84 -7.73
CA LEU A 6 2.06 -19.59 -7.31
C LEU A 6 2.09 -18.58 -8.46
N LEU A 7 2.48 -19.02 -9.67
CA LEU A 7 2.47 -18.17 -10.87
C LEU A 7 1.06 -17.67 -11.21
N SER A 8 0.04 -18.53 -11.17
CA SER A 8 -1.34 -18.11 -11.41
C SER A 8 -1.86 -17.09 -10.39
N ILE A 9 -1.50 -17.22 -9.11
CA ILE A 9 -1.89 -16.27 -8.06
C ILE A 9 -1.18 -14.92 -8.26
N LEU A 10 0.11 -14.94 -8.57
CA LEU A 10 0.86 -13.72 -8.93
C LEU A 10 0.24 -13.03 -10.15
N THR A 11 -0.19 -13.79 -11.17
CA THR A 11 -0.88 -13.23 -12.34
C THR A 11 -2.25 -12.64 -12.00
N ILE A 12 -2.98 -13.15 -11.01
CA ILE A 12 -4.26 -12.54 -10.59
C ILE A 12 -4.00 -11.22 -9.81
N ILE A 13 -2.97 -11.20 -8.96
CA ILE A 13 -2.61 -10.00 -8.18
C ILE A 13 -2.03 -8.90 -9.09
N PHE A 14 -1.16 -9.25 -10.05
CA PHE A 14 -0.59 -8.29 -11.01
C PHE A 14 -1.48 -8.03 -12.23
N GLY A 15 -2.32 -8.98 -12.63
CA GLY A 15 -3.14 -8.90 -13.85
C GLY A 15 -4.30 -7.92 -13.74
N VAL A 16 -4.73 -7.58 -12.52
CA VAL A 16 -5.69 -6.50 -12.27
C VAL A 16 -5.03 -5.11 -12.40
N ALA A 17 -3.69 -5.02 -12.40
CA ALA A 17 -2.97 -3.74 -12.40
C ALA A 17 -2.58 -3.20 -13.79
N ILE A 18 -2.86 -3.89 -14.91
CA ILE A 18 -2.29 -3.54 -16.23
C ILE A 18 -3.25 -2.76 -17.16
N THR A 19 -4.48 -2.45 -16.74
CA THR A 19 -5.38 -1.58 -17.53
C THR A 19 -5.57 -0.21 -16.89
N LEU A 20 -4.48 0.54 -16.71
CA LEU A 20 -4.59 1.97 -16.39
C LEU A 20 -4.55 2.76 -17.71
N PRO A 21 -5.61 3.51 -18.08
CA PRO A 21 -5.54 4.42 -19.22
C PRO A 21 -4.46 5.49 -18.98
N ASN A 22 -3.61 5.72 -19.99
CA ASN A 22 -2.50 6.69 -20.03
C ASN A 22 -2.90 8.17 -19.86
N THR A 23 -4.13 8.46 -19.41
CA THR A 23 -4.68 9.82 -19.31
C THR A 23 -5.02 10.23 -17.87
N ALA A 24 -4.53 9.51 -16.86
CA ALA A 24 -4.66 9.97 -15.47
C ALA A 24 -3.69 11.14 -15.19
N GLN A 25 -3.96 12.30 -15.79
CA GLN A 25 -3.53 13.58 -15.23
C GLN A 25 -4.31 13.80 -13.93
N ALA A 26 -3.83 13.17 -12.86
CA ALA A 26 -4.27 13.48 -11.52
C ALA A 26 -3.15 14.27 -10.84
N GLN A 27 -3.23 15.60 -10.93
CA GLN A 27 -2.53 16.54 -10.04
C GLN A 27 -3.10 16.40 -8.62
N ALA A 28 -3.05 15.20 -8.05
CA ALA A 28 -3.48 14.95 -6.68
C ALA A 28 -2.49 15.58 -5.69
N ASN A 29 -1.22 15.82 -6.08
CA ASN A 29 -0.09 15.95 -5.16
C ASN A 29 0.75 17.24 -5.21
N GLY A 30 0.35 18.30 -5.91
CA GLY A 30 1.19 19.51 -6.00
C GLY A 30 2.26 19.38 -7.07
N GLU A 31 3.51 19.78 -6.77
CA GLU A 31 4.63 19.85 -7.73
C GLU A 31 5.11 18.49 -8.28
N GLY A 32 4.74 17.37 -7.65
CA GLY A 32 5.08 16.02 -8.10
C GLY A 32 3.96 15.35 -8.92
N GLY A 33 4.31 14.35 -9.73
CA GLY A 33 3.33 13.55 -10.46
C GLY A 33 2.56 12.55 -9.57
N ASN A 34 2.01 11.51 -10.20
CA ASN A 34 1.04 10.62 -9.57
C ASN A 34 1.66 9.35 -8.96
N LEU A 35 2.95 9.09 -9.19
CA LEU A 35 3.65 7.89 -8.75
C LEU A 35 4.65 8.21 -7.64
N GLY A 36 4.35 7.74 -6.43
CA GLY A 36 5.22 7.82 -5.27
C GLY A 36 6.00 6.53 -5.05
N LEU A 37 7.30 6.63 -4.81
CA LEU A 37 8.17 5.54 -4.38
C LEU A 37 8.83 5.91 -3.06
N GLY A 38 8.90 4.96 -2.13
CA GLY A 38 9.41 5.24 -0.81
C GLY A 38 9.71 4.02 0.01
N VAL A 39 9.89 4.27 1.31
CA VAL A 39 10.16 3.25 2.31
C VAL A 39 9.11 3.29 3.40
N MET A 40 8.88 2.15 4.03
CA MET A 40 7.99 1.98 5.17
C MET A 40 8.72 1.22 6.27
N LEU A 41 8.61 1.72 7.49
CA LEU A 41 9.19 1.15 8.70
C LEU A 41 8.06 0.70 9.62
N GLY A 42 8.12 -0.54 10.06
CA GLY A 42 7.08 -1.16 10.86
C GLY A 42 7.07 -2.67 10.65
N GLU A 43 5.90 -3.28 10.83
CA GLU A 43 5.69 -4.69 10.55
C GLU A 43 4.66 -4.79 9.42
N PRO A 44 5.09 -5.00 8.15
CA PRO A 44 6.45 -5.28 7.69
C PRO A 44 7.26 -4.00 7.33
N THR A 45 8.59 -4.13 7.17
CA THR A 45 9.51 -3.03 6.79
C THR A 45 10.07 -3.23 5.38
N GLY A 46 10.03 -2.20 4.53
CA GLY A 46 10.57 -2.30 3.18
C GLY A 46 10.20 -1.15 2.26
N ILE A 47 9.93 -1.47 0.99
CA ILE A 47 9.63 -0.50 -0.07
C ILE A 47 8.11 -0.33 -0.17
N SER A 48 7.67 0.91 -0.37
CA SER A 48 6.27 1.26 -0.63
C SER A 48 6.15 2.05 -1.92
N ILE A 49 5.13 1.73 -2.72
CA ILE A 49 4.76 2.44 -3.94
C ILE A 49 3.33 2.91 -3.78
N LYS A 50 3.02 4.12 -4.26
CA LYS A 50 1.66 4.65 -4.31
C LYS A 50 1.39 5.32 -5.64
N ALA A 51 0.40 4.84 -6.38
CA ALA A 51 -0.04 5.42 -7.64
C ALA A 51 -1.41 6.07 -7.48
N TRP A 52 -1.51 7.39 -7.61
CA TRP A 52 -2.79 8.09 -7.59
C TRP A 52 -3.57 7.83 -8.87
N ASN A 53 -4.83 7.43 -8.69
CA ASN A 53 -5.79 7.30 -9.78
C ASN A 53 -6.57 8.61 -10.00
N ASN A 54 -6.89 9.32 -8.92
CA ASN A 54 -7.52 10.64 -8.93
C ASN A 54 -7.21 11.39 -7.62
N SER A 55 -7.85 12.55 -7.40
CA SER A 55 -7.64 13.38 -6.21
C SER A 55 -8.06 12.75 -4.87
N LYS A 56 -8.76 11.61 -4.89
CA LYS A 56 -9.25 10.94 -3.69
C LYS A 56 -8.90 9.44 -3.65
N SER A 57 -8.49 8.80 -4.74
CA SER A 57 -8.13 7.38 -4.70
C SER A 57 -6.79 7.04 -5.32
N ALA A 58 -6.16 6.01 -4.78
CA ALA A 58 -4.83 5.54 -5.15
C ALA A 58 -4.71 4.03 -5.00
N PHE A 59 -3.77 3.43 -5.72
CA PHE A 59 -3.29 2.08 -5.47
C PHE A 59 -2.01 2.16 -4.64
N GLY A 60 -1.96 1.41 -3.55
CA GLY A 60 -0.77 1.22 -2.73
C GLY A 60 -0.18 -0.17 -2.97
N PHE A 61 1.14 -0.27 -3.01
CA PHE A 61 1.86 -1.53 -3.09
C PHE A 61 3.01 -1.52 -2.09
N GLY A 62 3.35 -2.69 -1.57
CA GLY A 62 4.50 -2.85 -0.71
C GLY A 62 5.21 -4.17 -0.96
N ALA A 63 6.54 -4.10 -0.93
CA ALA A 63 7.41 -5.26 -0.91
C ALA A 63 8.37 -5.09 0.26
N ALA A 64 8.24 -5.97 1.25
CA ALA A 64 8.87 -5.79 2.54
C ALA A 64 9.29 -7.11 3.18
N TRP A 65 10.14 -6.99 4.18
CA TRP A 65 10.51 -8.07 5.06
C TRP A 65 9.62 -8.01 6.30
N SER A 66 8.96 -9.12 6.62
CA SER A 66 8.32 -9.33 7.90
C SER A 66 9.37 -9.88 8.86
N PHE A 67 9.52 -9.26 10.04
CA PHE A 67 10.41 -9.74 11.11
C PHE A 67 9.64 -10.50 12.19
N GLY A 68 8.33 -10.72 11.96
CA GLY A 68 7.42 -11.35 12.91
C GLY A 68 7.47 -12.88 12.86
N ARG A 69 6.28 -13.51 12.79
CA ARG A 69 6.12 -14.98 12.84
C ARG A 69 6.81 -15.73 11.69
N TYR A 70 7.16 -15.02 10.62
CA TYR A 70 7.82 -15.57 9.46
C TYR A 70 8.86 -14.56 8.97
N ASP A 71 10.16 -14.92 8.99
CA ASP A 71 11.23 -14.18 8.29
C ASP A 71 11.00 -14.33 6.77
N ALA A 72 10.03 -13.58 6.26
CA ALA A 72 9.45 -13.82 4.95
C ALA A 72 9.26 -12.53 4.16
N ILE A 73 9.26 -12.69 2.84
CA ILE A 73 8.90 -11.60 1.93
C ILE A 73 7.39 -11.39 2.04
N HIS A 74 6.98 -10.21 2.47
CA HIS A 74 5.61 -9.73 2.48
C HIS A 74 5.39 -8.83 1.27
N LEU A 75 4.43 -9.22 0.43
CA LEU A 75 3.93 -8.40 -0.66
C LEU A 75 2.50 -7.97 -0.34
N HIS A 76 2.13 -6.75 -0.68
CA HIS A 76 0.74 -6.32 -0.61
C HIS A 76 0.35 -5.37 -1.73
N SER A 77 -0.96 -5.30 -1.97
CA SER A 77 -1.60 -4.32 -2.83
C SER A 77 -2.91 -3.88 -2.19
N ASP A 78 -3.15 -2.57 -2.17
CA ASP A 78 -4.30 -1.95 -1.53
C ASP A 78 -4.94 -0.91 -2.46
N TYR A 79 -6.27 -0.84 -2.49
CA TYR A 79 -7.01 0.28 -3.07
C TYR A 79 -7.42 1.22 -1.93
N LEU A 80 -6.97 2.48 -2.02
CA LEU A 80 -7.04 3.47 -0.96
C LEU A 80 -7.94 4.63 -1.36
N GLN A 81 -8.76 5.08 -0.42
CA GLN A 81 -9.62 6.25 -0.54
C GLN A 81 -9.22 7.29 0.52
N HIS A 82 -9.13 8.56 0.11
CA HIS A 82 -8.62 9.68 0.90
C HIS A 82 -9.71 10.72 1.16
N SER A 83 -9.83 11.10 2.43
CA SER A 83 -10.65 12.17 2.94
C SER A 83 -9.74 13.29 3.45
N TRP A 84 -9.67 14.39 2.71
CA TRP A 84 -8.83 15.54 3.05
C TRP A 84 -9.39 16.31 4.25
N LEU A 85 -8.53 16.62 5.22
CA LEU A 85 -8.87 17.42 6.39
C LEU A 85 -8.66 18.91 6.08
N SER A 86 -9.60 19.74 6.53
CA SER A 86 -9.50 21.19 6.46
C SER A 86 -8.74 21.76 7.66
N GLY A 87 -8.24 22.99 7.55
CA GLY A 87 -7.60 23.69 8.67
C GLY A 87 -6.15 23.28 8.93
N VAL A 88 -5.46 22.80 7.90
CA VAL A 88 -4.01 22.56 7.91
C VAL A 88 -3.36 23.75 7.24
N ASP A 89 -2.54 24.50 7.98
CA ASP A 89 -1.94 25.75 7.50
C ASP A 89 -0.84 25.53 6.45
N GLN A 90 -0.12 24.40 6.53
CA GLN A 90 0.96 24.03 5.62
C GLN A 90 0.80 22.59 5.15
N GLY A 91 0.87 22.39 3.83
CA GLY A 91 0.72 21.07 3.20
C GLY A 91 -0.73 20.58 3.22
N ARG A 92 -0.93 19.28 3.01
CA ARG A 92 -2.27 18.67 2.99
C ARG A 92 -2.32 17.35 3.73
N LEU A 93 -3.21 17.25 4.71
CA LEU A 93 -3.44 16.03 5.49
C LEU A 93 -4.72 15.33 5.00
N ALA A 94 -4.63 14.02 4.77
CA ALA A 94 -5.77 13.16 4.53
C ALA A 94 -5.80 12.00 5.52
N PHE A 95 -7.00 11.66 5.98
CA PHE A 95 -7.26 10.32 6.48
C PHE A 95 -7.56 9.41 5.28
N TYR A 96 -6.99 8.22 5.27
CA TYR A 96 -7.29 7.22 4.25
C TYR A 96 -7.74 5.90 4.86
N TYR A 97 -8.54 5.20 4.08
CA TYR A 97 -8.97 3.84 4.35
C TYR A 97 -9.01 3.05 3.05
N GLY A 98 -8.95 1.73 3.13
CA GLY A 98 -8.92 0.91 1.93
C GLY A 98 -9.24 -0.54 2.14
N VAL A 99 -9.08 -1.29 1.05
CA VAL A 99 -9.15 -2.74 1.01
C VAL A 99 -8.05 -3.27 0.11
N GLY A 100 -7.47 -4.40 0.47
CA GLY A 100 -6.43 -5.01 -0.34
C GLY A 100 -6.15 -6.45 0.03
N ALA A 101 -5.01 -6.93 -0.42
CA ALA A 101 -4.56 -8.29 -0.17
C ALA A 101 -3.07 -8.31 0.16
N ARG A 102 -2.66 -9.30 0.96
CA ARG A 102 -1.26 -9.66 1.18
C ARG A 102 -0.93 -11.04 0.65
N LEU A 103 0.33 -11.23 0.32
CA LEU A 103 0.98 -12.51 0.08
C LEU A 103 2.27 -12.54 0.90
N VAL A 104 2.38 -13.50 1.82
CA VAL A 104 3.59 -13.75 2.60
C VAL A 104 4.26 -15.00 2.06
N LEU A 105 5.49 -14.86 1.57
CA LEU A 105 6.29 -15.93 0.98
C LEU A 105 7.17 -16.58 2.05
N ALA A 106 6.52 -17.29 2.98
CA ALA A 106 7.17 -18.16 3.97
C ALA A 106 7.18 -19.62 3.49
N ASP A 107 7.73 -20.54 4.30
CA ASP A 107 7.67 -21.99 4.04
C ASP A 107 6.23 -22.46 3.77
N GLU A 108 5.28 -21.93 4.55
CA GLU A 108 3.86 -21.98 4.24
C GLU A 108 3.37 -20.60 3.82
N ALA A 109 3.09 -20.45 2.53
CA ALA A 109 2.65 -19.17 1.99
C ALA A 109 1.29 -18.76 2.58
N ALA A 110 1.20 -17.51 3.04
CA ALA A 110 -0.04 -16.96 3.58
C ALA A 110 -0.65 -15.94 2.61
N ILE A 111 -1.98 -15.94 2.54
CA ILE A 111 -2.76 -14.97 1.76
C ILE A 111 -3.84 -14.42 2.68
N GLY A 112 -3.98 -13.10 2.70
CA GLY A 112 -4.94 -12.43 3.56
C GLY A 112 -5.54 -11.18 2.93
N ILE A 113 -6.72 -10.81 3.42
CA ILE A 113 -7.39 -9.55 3.08
C ILE A 113 -6.89 -8.48 4.05
N ARG A 114 -6.59 -7.29 3.52
CA ARG A 114 -6.12 -6.13 4.28
C ARG A 114 -7.20 -5.06 4.34
N VAL A 115 -7.28 -4.35 5.47
CA VAL A 115 -8.10 -3.15 5.63
C VAL A 115 -7.22 -2.00 6.12
N PRO A 116 -6.50 -1.28 5.25
CA PRO A 116 -5.63 -0.19 5.70
C PRO A 116 -6.43 0.99 6.24
N LEU A 117 -5.96 1.57 7.35
CA LEU A 117 -6.45 2.79 7.96
C LEU A 117 -5.25 3.67 8.31
N GLY A 118 -5.18 4.87 7.77
CA GLY A 118 -3.98 5.69 7.94
C GLY A 118 -4.18 7.17 7.74
N LEU A 119 -3.10 7.90 8.00
CA LEU A 119 -2.96 9.32 7.72
C LEU A 119 -1.89 9.51 6.66
N ASN A 120 -2.14 10.44 5.75
CA ASN A 120 -1.22 10.83 4.69
C ASN A 120 -1.05 12.34 4.69
N TYR A 121 0.18 12.79 4.89
CA TYR A 121 0.55 14.19 4.85
C TYR A 121 1.39 14.47 3.62
N LEU A 122 0.89 15.32 2.73
CA LEU A 122 1.63 15.87 1.59
C LEU A 122 2.36 17.12 2.04
N VAL A 123 3.68 17.13 1.88
CA VAL A 123 4.53 18.28 2.23
C VAL A 123 4.29 19.41 1.23
N GLU A 124 4.21 20.64 1.72
CA GLU A 124 4.10 21.84 0.88
C GLU A 124 5.39 22.07 0.10
N ASP A 125 5.27 22.47 -1.17
CA ASP A 125 6.40 22.79 -2.06
C ASP A 125 7.50 21.71 -2.14
N ALA A 126 7.13 20.45 -1.87
CA ALA A 126 8.02 19.31 -2.00
C ALA A 126 7.26 18.11 -2.55
N PRO A 127 7.84 17.34 -3.49
CA PRO A 127 7.22 16.14 -4.05
C PRO A 127 7.36 14.96 -3.07
N ILE A 128 6.99 15.15 -1.81
CA ILE A 128 7.15 14.16 -0.73
C ILE A 128 5.84 13.99 0.03
N ASP A 129 5.49 12.74 0.35
CA ASP A 129 4.49 12.43 1.36
C ASP A 129 5.08 11.70 2.56
N LEU A 130 4.43 11.88 3.70
CA LEU A 130 4.59 11.08 4.90
C LEU A 130 3.29 10.32 5.14
N PHE A 131 3.39 9.12 5.69
CA PHE A 131 2.21 8.37 6.08
C PHE A 131 2.44 7.54 7.33
N VAL A 132 1.34 7.24 8.02
CA VAL A 132 1.29 6.27 9.11
C VAL A 132 -0.01 5.46 8.97
N GLU A 133 0.06 4.16 9.20
CA GLU A 133 -1.09 3.27 9.08
C GLU A 133 -1.12 2.16 10.11
N ALA A 134 -2.35 1.72 10.40
CA ALA A 134 -2.68 0.46 11.01
C ALA A 134 -3.53 -0.34 10.01
N VAL A 135 -3.24 -1.63 9.87
CA VAL A 135 -3.86 -2.47 8.85
C VAL A 135 -4.33 -3.77 9.51
N PRO A 136 -5.60 -3.85 9.96
CA PRO A 136 -6.23 -5.12 10.28
C PRO A 136 -6.22 -6.08 9.09
N ILE A 137 -5.98 -7.36 9.37
CA ILE A 137 -5.83 -8.40 8.37
C ILE A 137 -6.63 -9.63 8.77
N LEU A 138 -7.28 -10.23 7.78
CA LEU A 138 -7.87 -11.55 7.88
C LEU A 138 -7.11 -12.47 6.94
N ASP A 139 -6.29 -13.36 7.48
CA ASP A 139 -5.70 -14.43 6.68
C ASP A 139 -6.78 -15.42 6.26
N LEU A 140 -6.66 -15.92 5.04
CA LEU A 140 -7.57 -16.91 4.46
C LEU A 140 -6.88 -18.26 4.28
N ALA A 141 -5.58 -18.24 4.04
CA ALA A 141 -4.74 -19.40 3.87
C ALA A 141 -3.42 -19.18 4.63
N PRO A 142 -2.86 -20.25 5.25
CA PRO A 142 -3.31 -21.65 5.21
C PRO A 142 -4.53 -21.94 6.10
N SER A 143 -4.81 -21.08 7.07
CA SER A 143 -5.97 -21.12 7.95
C SER A 143 -6.52 -19.71 8.13
N THR A 144 -7.79 -19.60 8.47
CA THR A 144 -8.37 -18.30 8.83
C THR A 144 -7.87 -17.87 10.20
N ASP A 145 -7.15 -16.75 10.24
CA ASP A 145 -6.63 -16.14 11.46
C ASP A 145 -6.67 -14.61 11.34
N PHE A 146 -6.72 -13.92 12.48
CA PHE A 146 -6.65 -12.47 12.52
C PHE A 146 -5.22 -12.01 12.77
N ASP A 147 -4.80 -10.99 12.04
CA ASP A 147 -3.48 -10.38 12.17
C ASP A 147 -3.60 -8.85 12.00
N ALA A 148 -2.52 -8.13 12.26
CA ALA A 148 -2.45 -6.70 12.00
C ALA A 148 -1.04 -6.28 11.61
N ASN A 149 -0.97 -5.30 10.71
CA ASN A 149 0.27 -4.60 10.39
C ASN A 149 0.19 -3.15 10.85
N GLY A 150 1.35 -2.53 10.98
CA GLY A 150 1.46 -1.10 11.24
C GLY A 150 2.76 -0.57 10.66
N ALA A 151 2.71 0.62 10.06
CA ALA A 151 3.87 1.23 9.43
C ALA A 151 3.83 2.75 9.47
N ILE A 152 5.01 3.36 9.51
CA ILE A 152 5.25 4.76 9.17
C ILE A 152 6.16 4.81 7.95
N GLY A 153 5.97 5.75 7.04
CA GLY A 153 6.81 5.83 5.86
C GLY A 153 6.84 7.21 5.21
N ILE A 154 7.70 7.28 4.20
CA ILE A 154 7.96 8.46 3.38
C ILE A 154 8.02 8.05 1.91
N ARG A 155 7.41 8.81 1.00
CA ARG A 155 7.50 8.57 -0.45
C ARG A 155 7.84 9.84 -1.20
N TYR A 156 8.68 9.71 -2.23
CA TYR A 156 8.98 10.73 -3.20
C TYR A 156 8.13 10.53 -4.46
N TYR A 157 7.55 11.60 -4.99
CA TYR A 157 6.66 11.61 -6.15
C TYR A 157 7.37 12.09 -7.42
N PHE A 158 7.25 11.31 -8.49
CA PHE A 158 7.73 11.63 -9.83
C PHE A 158 6.58 12.14 -10.70
#